data_AF-A0A1G9V9V1-F1
#
_entry.id   AF-A0A1G9V9V1-F1
#
_cell.length_a   1.000
_cell.length_b   1.000
_cell.length_c   1.000
_cell.angle_alpha   90.00
_cell.angle_beta   90.00
_cell.angle_gamma   90.00
#
_symmetry.space_group_name_H-M   'P 1'
#
loop_
_entity.id
_entity.type
_entity.pdbx_description
1 polymer ?
#
loop_
_entity_poly.entity_id
_entity_poly.type
_entity_poly.pdbx_seq_one_letter_code
_entity_poly.pdbx_strand_id
1 'polypeptide(L)'
;MPLMLHLVSSLLALGLGALVLLLRKGTLLHRSLGVVWVAAMAVSALSSFWLGGGVLPLVGHLGPIHLLSVWVLVALTVAVVSILRGQVRRHREWMLGAYVGLIGAFIGTLMPGRWMATQLGLW
;
A
#
# COMPACT_ATOMS: atom_id res chain seq x y z
N MET A 1 -10.09 -12.82 -10.37
CA MET A 1 -9.07 -11.95 -10.99
C MET A 1 -8.61 -10.79 -10.10
N PRO A 2 -9.48 -10.06 -9.38
CA PRO A 2 -9.06 -8.94 -8.52
C PRO A 2 -8.04 -9.30 -7.44
N LEU A 3 -8.19 -10.49 -6.82
CA LEU A 3 -7.29 -10.97 -5.77
C LEU A 3 -5.83 -11.11 -6.23
N MET A 4 -5.57 -11.73 -7.38
CA MET A 4 -4.22 -11.93 -7.90
C MET A 4 -3.57 -10.58 -8.23
N LEU A 5 -4.32 -9.68 -8.86
CA LEU A 5 -3.85 -8.32 -9.17
C LEU A 5 -3.47 -7.57 -7.89
N HIS A 6 -4.33 -7.61 -6.87
CA HIS A 6 -4.06 -7.01 -5.58
C HIS A 6 -2.83 -7.62 -4.92
N LEU A 7 -2.75 -8.97 -4.85
CA LEU A 7 -1.64 -9.67 -4.21
C LEU A 7 -0.30 -9.34 -4.86
N VAL A 8 -0.20 -9.45 -6.20
CA VAL A 8 1.04 -9.20 -6.93
C VAL A 8 1.47 -7.73 -6.79
N SER A 9 0.54 -6.79 -6.95
CA SER A 9 0.85 -5.36 -6.80
C SER A 9 1.23 -4.99 -5.37
N SER A 10 0.58 -5.58 -4.35
CA SER A 10 0.91 -5.39 -2.94
C SER A 10 2.31 -5.93 -2.59
N LEU A 11 2.67 -7.11 -3.09
CA LEU A 11 4.01 -7.68 -2.85
C LEU A 11 5.11 -6.89 -3.55
N LEU A 12 4.86 -6.45 -4.79
CA LEU A 12 5.76 -5.54 -5.51
C LEU A 12 5.93 -4.21 -4.75
N ALA A 13 4.83 -3.62 -4.27
CA ALA A 13 4.86 -2.41 -3.47
C ALA A 13 5.63 -2.60 -2.16
N LEU A 14 5.50 -3.75 -1.51
CA LEU A 14 6.19 -4.05 -0.26
C LEU A 14 7.71 -4.07 -0.45
N GLY A 15 8.18 -4.81 -1.47
CA GLY A 15 9.60 -4.93 -1.79
C GLY A 15 10.21 -3.65 -2.36
N LEU A 16 9.56 -3.04 -3.35
CA LEU A 16 10.04 -1.78 -3.94
C LEU A 16 10.02 -0.64 -2.93
N GLY A 17 9.03 -0.59 -2.03
CA GLY A 17 8.96 0.46 -1.02
C GLY A 17 10.12 0.40 -0.04
N ALA A 18 10.48 -0.80 0.44
CA ALA A 18 11.67 -1.01 1.26
C ALA A 18 12.92 -0.49 0.53
N LEU A 19 13.09 -0.91 -0.72
CA LEU A 19 14.22 -0.52 -1.55
C LEU A 19 14.28 1.01 -1.74
N VAL A 20 13.19 1.65 -2.14
CA VAL A 20 13.10 3.11 -2.36
C VAL A 20 13.43 3.90 -1.09
N LEU A 21 12.98 3.43 0.08
CA LEU A 21 13.26 4.06 1.38
C LEU A 21 14.73 3.93 1.79
N LEU A 22 15.39 2.82 1.45
CA LEU A 22 16.80 2.60 1.73
C LEU A 22 17.71 3.37 0.76
N LEU A 23 17.31 3.51 -0.50
CA LEU A 23 18.09 4.18 -1.53
C LEU A 23 18.46 5.62 -1.19
N ARG A 24 19.56 6.09 -1.80
CA ARG A 24 19.95 7.51 -1.73
C ARG A 24 18.89 8.37 -2.41
N LYS A 25 18.32 9.28 -1.62
CA LYS A 25 17.18 10.12 -2.00
C LYS A 25 17.62 11.12 -3.06
N GLY A 26 16.71 11.43 -3.99
CA GLY A 26 16.94 12.40 -5.06
C GLY A 26 17.72 11.88 -6.29
N THR A 27 18.28 10.67 -6.25
CA THR A 27 18.94 10.02 -7.39
C THR A 27 17.94 9.62 -8.48
N LEU A 28 18.41 9.42 -9.73
CA LEU A 28 17.56 8.92 -10.82
C LEU A 28 16.93 7.57 -10.46
N LEU A 29 17.70 6.68 -9.82
CA LEU A 29 17.22 5.37 -9.37
C LEU A 29 16.11 5.48 -8.31
N HIS A 30 16.27 6.36 -7.32
CA HIS A 30 15.21 6.59 -6.32
C HIS A 30 13.94 7.14 -6.98
N ARG A 31 14.07 8.04 -7.96
CA ARG A 31 12.92 8.62 -8.67
C ARG A 31 12.20 7.59 -9.53
N SER A 32 12.92 6.81 -10.34
CA SER A 32 12.31 5.82 -11.23
C SER A 32 11.62 4.71 -10.44
N LEU A 33 12.29 4.13 -9.44
CA LEU A 33 11.70 3.10 -8.58
C LEU A 33 10.57 3.67 -7.71
N GLY A 34 10.67 4.94 -7.29
CA GLY A 34 9.60 5.63 -6.57
C GLY A 34 8.33 5.75 -7.40
N VAL A 35 8.43 6.05 -8.70
CA VAL A 35 7.28 6.09 -9.62
C VAL A 35 6.65 4.71 -9.77
N VAL A 36 7.47 3.67 -9.98
CA VAL A 36 6.97 2.29 -10.07
C VAL A 36 6.29 1.86 -8.77
N TRP A 37 6.85 2.21 -7.63
CA TRP A 37 6.27 1.94 -6.31
C TRP A 37 4.93 2.64 -6.11
N VAL A 38 4.81 3.93 -6.46
CA VAL A 38 3.54 4.68 -6.38
C VAL A 38 2.48 4.03 -7.26
N ALA A 39 2.83 3.64 -8.49
CA ALA A 39 1.91 2.94 -9.39
C ALA A 39 1.46 1.57 -8.82
N ALA A 40 2.39 0.77 -8.30
CA ALA A 40 2.09 -0.51 -7.66
C ALA A 40 1.15 -0.34 -6.45
N MET A 41 1.43 0.64 -5.58
CA MET A 41 0.56 0.97 -4.44
C MET A 41 -0.82 1.42 -4.88
N ALA A 42 -0.94 2.24 -5.92
CA ALA A 42 -2.23 2.68 -6.44
C ALA A 42 -3.05 1.51 -7.00
N VAL A 43 -2.43 0.61 -7.77
CA VAL A 43 -3.09 -0.60 -8.30
C VAL A 43 -3.54 -1.52 -7.16
N SER A 44 -2.70 -1.71 -6.14
CA SER A 44 -3.06 -2.47 -4.94
C SER A 44 -4.27 -1.87 -4.23
N ALA A 45 -4.23 -0.57 -3.92
CA ALA A 45 -5.32 0.12 -3.23
C ALA A 45 -6.62 0.09 -4.04
N LEU A 46 -6.58 0.36 -5.35
CA LEU A 46 -7.77 0.35 -6.22
C LEU A 46 -8.37 -1.04 -6.39
N SER A 47 -7.54 -2.07 -6.59
CA SER A 47 -8.02 -3.45 -6.72
C SER A 47 -8.66 -3.99 -5.44
N SER A 48 -8.29 -3.44 -4.27
CA SER A 48 -8.88 -3.83 -2.99
C SER A 48 -10.39 -3.54 -2.87
N PHE A 49 -10.92 -2.56 -3.60
CA PHE A 49 -12.36 -2.22 -3.57
C PHE A 49 -13.25 -3.32 -4.17
N TRP A 50 -12.67 -4.22 -4.96
CA TRP A 50 -13.34 -5.42 -5.47
C TRP A 50 -13.16 -6.64 -4.56
N LEU A 51 -12.44 -6.50 -3.45
CA LEU A 51 -12.30 -7.52 -2.43
C LEU A 51 -13.31 -7.23 -1.32
N GLY A 52 -14.05 -8.24 -0.87
CA GLY A 52 -14.98 -8.05 0.26
C GLY A 52 -14.25 -7.63 1.54
N GLY A 53 -14.96 -6.96 2.46
CA GLY A 53 -14.43 -6.49 3.75
C GLY A 53 -13.85 -7.56 4.68
N GLY A 54 -13.96 -8.85 4.32
CA GLY A 54 -13.42 -9.98 5.05
C GLY A 54 -14.20 -10.25 6.34
N VAL A 55 -13.48 -10.55 7.42
CA VAL A 55 -14.02 -10.96 8.73
C VAL A 55 -14.64 -9.80 9.53
N LEU A 56 -14.37 -8.54 9.13
CA LEU A 56 -14.84 -7.35 9.82
C LEU A 56 -15.54 -6.36 8.86
N PRO A 57 -16.70 -6.71 8.30
CA PRO A 57 -17.50 -5.76 7.53
C PRO A 57 -18.02 -4.66 8.49
N LEU A 58 -17.74 -3.40 8.17
CA LEU A 58 -18.22 -2.24 8.92
C LEU A 58 -19.62 -1.82 8.43
N VAL A 59 -19.79 -1.75 7.10
CA VAL A 59 -21.08 -1.47 6.43
C VAL A 59 -21.11 -2.22 5.11
N GLY A 60 -22.00 -3.22 4.98
CA GLY A 60 -22.10 -4.04 3.77
C GLY A 60 -20.76 -4.69 3.38
N HIS A 61 -20.25 -4.40 2.18
CA HIS A 61 -18.97 -4.93 1.69
C HIS A 61 -17.73 -4.14 2.17
N LEU A 62 -17.93 -2.95 2.76
CA LEU A 62 -16.85 -2.09 3.20
C LEU A 62 -16.30 -2.55 4.56
N GLY A 63 -14.98 -2.65 4.64
CA GLY A 63 -14.27 -3.04 5.85
C GLY A 63 -12.98 -2.25 6.03
N PRO A 64 -12.18 -2.53 7.07
CA PRO A 64 -10.94 -1.80 7.37
C PRO A 64 -9.97 -1.66 6.20
N ILE A 65 -9.92 -2.65 5.30
CA ILE A 65 -9.08 -2.61 4.10
C ILE A 65 -9.49 -1.49 3.14
N HIS A 66 -10.78 -1.18 3.01
CA HIS A 66 -11.27 -0.12 2.12
C HIS A 66 -10.91 1.26 2.66
N LEU A 67 -11.08 1.45 3.97
CA LEU A 67 -10.66 2.70 4.64
C LEU A 67 -9.17 2.93 4.47
N LEU A 68 -8.36 1.88 4.65
CA LEU A 68 -6.92 1.95 4.45
C LEU A 68 -6.57 2.26 2.98
N SER A 69 -7.28 1.68 2.02
CA SER A 69 -7.07 1.97 0.60
C SER A 69 -7.40 3.41 0.23
N VAL A 70 -8.49 3.97 0.75
CA VAL A 70 -8.79 5.41 0.58
C VAL A 70 -7.66 6.26 1.17
N TRP A 71 -7.23 5.94 2.39
CA TRP A 71 -6.12 6.65 3.04
C TRP A 71 -4.83 6.59 2.23
N VAL A 72 -4.46 5.40 1.72
CA VAL A 72 -3.28 5.22 0.88
C VAL A 72 -3.38 6.07 -0.38
N LEU A 73 -4.51 6.07 -1.07
CA LEU A 73 -4.69 6.89 -2.28
C LEU A 73 -4.51 8.38 -1.98
N VAL A 74 -5.11 8.88 -0.89
CA VAL A 74 -4.90 10.26 -0.42
C VAL A 74 -3.43 10.52 -0.12
N ALA A 75 -2.76 9.60 0.58
CA ALA A 75 -1.35 9.74 0.95
C ALA A 75 -0.45 9.82 -0.28
N LEU A 76 -0.67 8.96 -1.29
CA LEU A 76 0.08 8.99 -2.55
C LEU A 76 -0.14 10.30 -3.30
N THR A 77 -1.39 10.75 -3.44
CA THR A 77 -1.71 12.02 -4.10
C THR A 77 -1.00 13.19 -3.40
N VAL A 78 -1.09 13.28 -2.07
CA VAL A 78 -0.43 14.34 -1.32
C VAL A 78 1.09 14.23 -1.44
N ALA A 79 1.68 13.03 -1.36
CA ALA A 79 3.12 12.82 -1.49
C ALA A 79 3.65 13.27 -2.86
N VAL A 80 2.94 12.91 -3.95
CA VAL A 80 3.31 13.27 -5.33
C VAL A 80 3.15 14.77 -5.55
N VAL A 81 2.01 15.36 -5.18
CA VAL A 81 1.80 16.81 -5.31
C VAL A 81 2.83 17.60 -4.50
N SER A 82 3.21 17.11 -3.31
CA SER A 82 4.22 17.75 -2.47
C SER A 82 5.59 17.80 -3.16
N ILE A 83 6.04 16.70 -3.76
CA ILE A 83 7.34 16.71 -4.45
C ILE A 83 7.33 17.55 -5.72
N LEU A 84 6.20 17.58 -6.45
CA LEU A 84 6.02 18.46 -7.60
C LEU A 84 6.08 19.94 -7.21
N ARG A 85 5.68 20.29 -5.98
CA ARG A 85 5.79 21.65 -5.40
C ARG A 85 7.12 21.91 -4.71
N GLY A 86 8.10 21.01 -4.81
CA GLY A 86 9.40 21.14 -4.12
C GLY A 86 9.34 20.93 -2.60
N GLN A 87 8.21 20.47 -2.04
CA GLN A 87 8.02 20.25 -0.62
C GLN A 87 8.56 18.88 -0.18
N VAL A 88 9.89 18.74 -0.14
CA VAL A 88 10.58 17.46 0.11
C VAL A 88 10.22 16.85 1.48
N ARG A 89 10.12 17.66 2.54
CA ARG A 89 9.76 17.17 3.88
C ARG A 89 8.38 16.53 3.89
N ARG A 90 7.39 17.22 3.30
CA ARG A 90 6.01 16.73 3.20
C ARG A 90 5.93 15.48 2.33
N HIS A 91 6.61 15.46 1.18
CA HIS A 91 6.72 14.24 0.37
C HIS A 91 7.20 13.05 1.21
N ARG A 92 8.30 13.21 1.95
CA ARG A 92 8.87 12.15 2.79
C ARG A 92 7.88 11.64 3.86
N GLU A 93 7.23 12.56 4.58
CA GLU A 93 6.29 12.20 5.65
C GLU A 93 5.13 11.35 5.11
N TRP A 94 4.53 11.76 3.99
CA TRP A 94 3.41 11.03 3.39
C TRP A 94 3.83 9.71 2.72
N MET A 95 5.03 9.65 2.11
CA MET A 95 5.58 8.38 1.60
C MET A 95 5.82 7.37 2.72
N LEU A 96 6.38 7.82 3.86
CA LEU A 96 6.57 6.98 5.04
C LEU A 96 5.24 6.51 5.61
N GLY A 97 4.27 7.41 5.76
CA GLY A 97 2.93 7.07 6.24
C GLY A 97 2.24 6.02 5.36
N ALA A 98 2.32 6.15 4.03
CA ALA A 98 1.80 5.16 3.09
C ALA A 98 2.50 3.81 3.22
N TYR A 99 3.84 3.79 3.39
CA TYR A 99 4.59 2.54 3.58
C TYR A 99 4.30 1.87 4.92
N VAL A 100 4.18 2.63 6.01
CA VAL A 100 3.75 2.09 7.31
C VAL A 100 2.33 1.52 7.22
N GLY A 101 1.43 2.19 6.51
CA GLY A 101 0.09 1.68 6.21
C GLY A 101 0.14 0.35 5.46
N LEU A 102 1.02 0.21 4.46
CA LEU A 102 1.23 -1.05 3.73
C LEU A 102 1.73 -2.18 4.65
N ILE A 103 2.67 -1.90 5.55
CA ILE A 103 3.16 -2.87 6.54
C ILE A 103 2.02 -3.27 7.48
N GLY A 104 1.22 -2.31 7.96
CA GLY A 104 0.03 -2.58 8.77
C GLY A 104 -1.00 -3.44 8.03
N ALA A 105 -1.21 -3.20 6.73
CA ALA A 105 -2.08 -4.02 5.89
C ALA A 105 -1.58 -5.46 5.82
N PHE A 106 -0.28 -5.66 5.55
CA PHE A 106 0.35 -6.97 5.46
C PHE A 106 0.29 -7.73 6.79
N ILE A 107 0.53 -7.07 7.92
CA ILE A 107 0.33 -7.69 9.24
C ILE A 107 -1.14 -8.07 9.42
N GLY A 108 -2.07 -7.19 9.02
CA GLY A 108 -3.51 -7.41 9.09
C GLY A 108 -4.02 -8.58 8.25
N THR A 109 -3.28 -9.02 7.21
CA THR A 109 -3.62 -10.22 6.44
C THR A 109 -3.18 -11.52 7.11
N LEU A 110 -2.24 -11.46 8.06
CA LEU A 110 -1.72 -12.62 8.81
C LEU A 110 -2.45 -12.84 10.16
N MET A 111 -3.40 -11.97 10.51
CA MET A 111 -4.21 -12.12 11.71
C MET A 111 -5.06 -13.40 11.70
N PRO A 112 -5.39 -13.97 12.87
CA PRO A 112 -6.27 -15.15 12.98
C PRO A 112 -7.59 -14.96 12.22
N GLY A 113 -8.05 -16.02 11.55
CA GLY A 113 -9.28 -16.01 10.76
C GLY A 113 -9.17 -15.33 9.38
N ARG A 114 -8.01 -14.80 9.00
CA ARG A 114 -7.77 -14.28 7.64
C ARG A 114 -7.35 -15.40 6.70
N TRP A 115 -7.83 -15.34 5.46
CA TRP A 115 -7.57 -16.35 4.43
C TRP A 115 -6.06 -16.65 4.25
N MET A 116 -5.21 -15.61 4.15
CA MET A 116 -3.76 -15.84 4.01
C MET A 116 -3.14 -16.55 5.21
N ALA A 117 -3.55 -16.22 6.43
CA ALA A 117 -3.01 -16.83 7.63
C ALA A 117 -3.30 -18.35 7.68
N THR A 118 -4.53 -18.74 7.32
CA THR A 118 -4.93 -20.15 7.23
C THR A 118 -4.18 -20.90 6.12
N GLN A 119 -3.99 -20.28 4.95
CA GLN A 119 -3.23 -20.91 3.85
C GLN A 119 -1.74 -21.13 4.20
N LEU A 120 -1.18 -20.27 5.06
CA LEU A 120 0.20 -20.38 5.53
C LEU A 120 0.34 -21.28 6.77
N GLY A 121 -0.74 -21.87 7.27
CA GLY A 121 -0.72 -22.71 8.47
C GLY A 121 -0.34 -21.97 9.75
N LEU A 122 -0.55 -20.64 9.79
CA LEU A 122 -0.24 -19.83 10.97
C LEU A 122 -1.22 -20.07 12.12
N TRP A 123 -2.44 -20.51 11.81
CA TRP A 123 -3.53 -20.83 12.74
C TRP A 123 -4.40 -21.94 12.19
#